data_AF-D6K594-F1
#
_entry.id   AF-D6K594-F1
#
_cell.length_a   1.000
_cell.length_b   1.000
_cell.length_c   1.000
_cell.angle_alpha   90.00
_cell.angle_beta   90.00
_cell.angle_gamma   90.00
#
_symmetry.space_group_name_H-M   'P 1'
#
loop_
_entity.id
_entity.type
_entity.pdbx_description
1 polymer ?
#
loop_
_entity_poly.entity_id
_entity_poly.type
_entity_poly.pdbx_seq_one_letter_code
_entity_poly.pdbx_strand_id
1 'polypeptide(L)'
;MREVTATRYVEPLHSGGSVPGVVEADDLGTYVVKFTGSAQGRKALVAEVVVGELARALGLRFPELVLVHFDPELAAHEPHQEVRDLLDASPGVNLGMDYLPGARDFTPKAAESFAVDPLEAGRIVWLDALTANVDRTVHSSNLMIWPTLGTVPPRLWLIDHGAALVFHHRWDTSAPDKAYDFRHHALGRYGPDVRAADAELAPRVTPELLRSVLAEVPDAWLADEPGFAGPEELRAAYVDYLAARVAASAAWLPTDFPGRAELAAEEARRAARTQAGRPDWLKRVPDLHGKPAAEKDWSAHLE
;
A
#
# COMPACT_ATOMS: atom_id res chain seq x y z
N MET A 1 5.01 -7.73 -18.01
CA MET A 1 4.56 -8.62 -16.93
C MET A 1 4.27 -9.97 -17.56
N ARG A 2 4.69 -11.03 -16.88
CA ARG A 2 4.41 -12.40 -17.34
C ARG A 2 3.03 -12.83 -16.89
N GLU A 3 2.44 -13.75 -17.63
CA GLU A 3 1.16 -14.38 -17.30
C GLU A 3 1.41 -15.76 -16.69
N VAL A 4 0.61 -16.12 -15.70
CA VAL A 4 0.61 -17.43 -15.05
C VAL A 4 -0.81 -17.93 -14.84
N THR A 5 -0.98 -19.24 -14.75
CA THR A 5 -2.28 -19.86 -14.46
C THR A 5 -2.33 -20.28 -13.01
N ALA A 6 -3.33 -19.82 -12.25
CA ALA A 6 -3.57 -20.30 -10.90
C ALA A 6 -3.83 -21.82 -10.93
N THR A 7 -3.12 -22.57 -10.09
CA THR A 7 -3.30 -24.02 -9.96
C THR A 7 -3.91 -24.39 -8.61
N ARG A 8 -3.77 -23.53 -7.60
CA ARG A 8 -4.34 -23.75 -6.28
C ARG A 8 -4.56 -22.44 -5.52
N TYR A 9 -5.76 -22.27 -4.98
CA TYR A 9 -6.03 -21.28 -3.94
C TYR A 9 -5.64 -21.86 -2.57
N VAL A 10 -4.78 -21.16 -1.84
CA VAL A 10 -4.20 -21.63 -0.57
C VAL A 10 -5.01 -21.12 0.62
N GLU A 11 -5.07 -19.79 0.79
CA GLU A 11 -5.78 -19.15 1.89
C GLU A 11 -6.05 -17.66 1.61
N PRO A 12 -7.09 -17.07 2.23
CA PRO A 12 -7.28 -15.63 2.23
C PRO A 12 -6.33 -14.94 3.22
N LEU A 13 -5.75 -13.83 2.80
CA LEU A 13 -5.06 -12.90 3.68
C LEU A 13 -6.06 -11.91 4.25
N HIS A 14 -6.17 -11.92 5.57
CA HIS A 14 -7.06 -11.04 6.32
C HIS A 14 -6.37 -9.68 6.54
N SER A 15 -6.24 -8.89 5.48
CA SER A 15 -5.74 -7.51 5.55
C SER A 15 -6.71 -6.53 4.88
N GLY A 16 -7.21 -5.58 5.69
CA GLY A 16 -8.07 -4.50 5.19
C GLY A 16 -9.36 -4.98 4.51
N GLY A 17 -9.91 -4.14 3.63
CA GLY A 17 -11.19 -4.39 2.96
C GLY A 17 -11.09 -5.10 1.60
N SER A 18 -9.90 -5.48 1.14
CA SER A 18 -9.67 -6.06 -0.20
C SER A 18 -9.47 -7.58 -0.23
N VAL A 19 -9.28 -8.20 0.94
CA VAL A 19 -9.10 -9.65 1.15
C VAL A 19 -8.30 -10.33 0.02
N PRO A 20 -6.99 -10.02 -0.12
CA PRO A 20 -6.15 -10.72 -1.09
C PRO A 20 -6.01 -12.20 -0.74
N GLY A 21 -5.61 -13.03 -1.70
CA GLY A 21 -5.46 -14.49 -1.49
C GLY A 21 -4.07 -15.00 -1.85
N VAL A 22 -3.59 -16.02 -1.15
CA VAL A 22 -2.37 -16.74 -1.53
C VAL A 22 -2.71 -17.81 -2.57
N VAL A 23 -2.01 -17.79 -3.70
CA VAL A 23 -2.25 -18.69 -4.84
C VAL A 23 -0.93 -19.31 -5.31
N GLU A 24 -0.93 -20.61 -5.58
CA GLU A 24 0.14 -21.29 -6.31
C GLU A 24 -0.20 -21.31 -7.81
N ALA A 25 0.80 -21.19 -8.67
CA ALA A 25 0.61 -21.16 -10.13
C ALA A 25 1.37 -22.28 -10.86
N ASP A 26 1.13 -22.37 -12.17
CA ASP A 26 1.70 -23.37 -13.09
C ASP A 26 3.22 -23.26 -13.26
N ASP A 27 3.79 -22.11 -12.95
CA ASP A 27 5.23 -21.86 -12.96
C ASP A 27 5.95 -22.23 -11.65
N LEU A 28 5.25 -22.89 -10.72
CA LEU A 28 5.73 -23.25 -9.38
C LEU A 28 5.94 -22.05 -8.44
N GLY A 29 5.50 -20.85 -8.83
CA GLY A 29 5.52 -19.66 -7.99
C GLY A 29 4.34 -19.62 -7.01
N THR A 30 4.50 -18.81 -5.96
CA THR A 30 3.45 -18.48 -4.99
C THR A 30 3.24 -16.97 -4.98
N TYR A 31 1.98 -16.54 -5.08
CA TYR A 31 1.62 -15.14 -5.25
C TYR A 31 0.59 -14.71 -4.23
N VAL A 32 0.69 -13.46 -3.78
CA VAL A 32 -0.41 -12.72 -3.19
C VAL A 32 -1.23 -12.12 -4.33
N VAL A 33 -2.47 -12.58 -4.49
CA VAL A 33 -3.36 -12.15 -5.57
C VAL A 33 -4.36 -11.11 -5.05
N LYS A 34 -4.37 -9.94 -5.72
CA LYS A 34 -5.40 -8.92 -5.57
C LYS A 34 -6.47 -9.15 -6.64
N PHE A 35 -7.68 -9.40 -6.18
CA PHE A 35 -8.79 -9.81 -7.04
C PHE A 35 -9.53 -8.62 -7.67
N THR A 36 -9.91 -8.74 -8.93
CA THR A 36 -10.62 -7.70 -9.71
C THR A 36 -12.02 -7.41 -9.19
N GLY A 37 -12.67 -8.40 -8.57
CA GLY A 37 -13.98 -8.25 -7.92
C GLY A 37 -13.95 -7.53 -6.56
N SER A 38 -12.77 -7.12 -6.08
CA SER A 38 -12.65 -6.43 -4.80
C SER A 38 -13.30 -5.05 -4.81
N ALA A 39 -13.79 -4.61 -3.64
CA ALA A 39 -14.47 -3.32 -3.49
C ALA A 39 -13.58 -2.10 -3.79
N GLN A 40 -12.26 -2.26 -3.79
CA GLN A 40 -11.31 -1.21 -4.17
C GLN A 40 -11.34 -0.92 -5.69
N GLY A 41 -11.79 -1.88 -6.50
CA GLY A 41 -12.00 -1.74 -7.93
C GLY A 41 -10.71 -1.70 -8.76
N ARG A 42 -10.89 -1.66 -10.08
CA ARG A 42 -9.81 -1.74 -11.09
C ARG A 42 -8.73 -0.66 -10.90
N LYS A 43 -9.10 0.55 -10.47
CA LYS A 43 -8.15 1.65 -10.23
C LYS A 43 -7.07 1.32 -9.21
N ALA A 44 -7.38 0.55 -8.17
CA ALA A 44 -6.39 0.12 -7.19
C ALA A 44 -5.37 -0.85 -7.81
N LEU A 45 -5.80 -1.74 -8.71
CA LEU A 45 -4.91 -2.62 -9.46
C LEU A 45 -4.03 -1.83 -10.45
N VAL A 46 -4.61 -0.83 -11.12
CA VAL A 46 -3.85 0.09 -11.98
C VAL A 46 -2.79 0.83 -11.17
N ALA A 47 -3.13 1.34 -9.99
CA ALA A 47 -2.18 2.02 -9.11
C ALA A 47 -1.06 1.08 -8.65
N GLU A 48 -1.38 -0.17 -8.28
CA GLU A 48 -0.39 -1.17 -7.90
C GLU A 48 0.63 -1.42 -9.02
N VAL A 49 0.16 -1.63 -10.27
CA VAL A 49 1.04 -1.85 -11.42
C VAL A 49 1.88 -0.62 -11.71
N VAL A 50 1.25 0.56 -11.84
CA VAL A 50 1.96 1.79 -12.22
C VAL A 50 3.01 2.16 -11.18
N VAL A 51 2.68 2.10 -9.89
CA VAL A 51 3.62 2.49 -8.83
C VAL A 51 4.66 1.39 -8.60
N GLY A 52 4.26 0.12 -8.61
CA GLY A 52 5.15 -1.03 -8.39
C GLY A 52 6.21 -1.16 -9.49
N GLU A 53 5.81 -1.12 -10.76
CA GLU A 53 6.75 -1.20 -11.89
C GLU A 53 7.62 0.05 -12.00
N LEU A 54 7.09 1.24 -11.68
CA LEU A 54 7.91 2.45 -11.56
C LEU A 54 8.94 2.32 -10.42
N ALA A 55 8.55 1.79 -9.26
CA ALA A 55 9.45 1.54 -8.15
C ALA A 55 10.61 0.61 -8.56
N ARG A 56 10.29 -0.51 -9.21
CA ARG A 56 11.27 -1.49 -9.72
C ARG A 56 12.22 -0.84 -10.73
N ALA A 57 11.70 -0.08 -11.69
CA ALA A 57 12.51 0.63 -12.69
C ALA A 57 13.44 1.69 -12.06
N LEU A 58 13.04 2.29 -10.94
CA LEU A 58 13.83 3.23 -10.16
C LEU A 58 14.81 2.55 -9.18
N GLY A 59 14.82 1.21 -9.12
CA GLY A 59 15.72 0.42 -8.28
C GLY A 59 15.26 0.29 -6.82
N LEU A 60 13.99 0.60 -6.54
CA LEU A 60 13.35 0.30 -5.26
C LEU A 60 12.91 -1.16 -5.23
N ARG A 61 12.91 -1.74 -4.03
CA ARG A 61 12.53 -3.14 -3.82
C ARG A 61 11.03 -3.26 -3.73
N PHE A 62 10.42 -3.81 -4.76
CA PHE A 62 9.00 -4.14 -4.82
C PHE A 62 8.89 -5.54 -5.42
N PRO A 63 8.06 -6.45 -4.86
CA PRO A 63 7.94 -7.81 -5.38
C PRO A 63 7.56 -7.82 -6.86
N GLU A 64 7.89 -8.88 -7.58
CA GLU A 64 7.49 -8.97 -8.98
C GLU A 64 5.97 -9.04 -9.13
N LEU A 65 5.44 -8.37 -10.15
CA LEU A 65 4.03 -8.46 -10.53
C LEU A 65 3.84 -9.41 -11.69
N VAL A 66 2.75 -10.16 -11.62
CA VAL A 66 2.32 -11.11 -12.64
C VAL A 66 0.82 -10.95 -12.91
N LEU A 67 0.40 -11.33 -14.11
CA LEU A 67 -1.01 -11.49 -14.43
C LEU A 67 -1.42 -12.93 -14.13
N VAL A 68 -2.35 -13.11 -13.18
CA VAL A 68 -2.80 -14.44 -12.75
C VAL A 68 -4.16 -14.73 -13.38
N HIS A 69 -4.21 -15.75 -14.22
CA HIS A 69 -5.48 -16.32 -14.69
C HIS A 69 -6.09 -17.17 -13.59
N PHE A 70 -7.21 -16.72 -13.01
CA PHE A 70 -7.89 -17.34 -11.89
C PHE A 70 -9.22 -17.98 -12.32
N ASP A 71 -9.41 -19.23 -11.95
CA ASP A 71 -10.68 -19.95 -12.05
C ASP A 71 -11.31 -20.03 -10.65
N PRO A 72 -12.51 -19.46 -10.43
CA PRO A 72 -13.21 -19.53 -9.15
C PRO A 72 -13.43 -20.96 -8.62
N GLU A 73 -13.49 -21.98 -9.48
CA GLU A 73 -13.60 -23.37 -9.04
C GLU A 73 -12.46 -23.80 -8.10
N LEU A 74 -11.27 -23.19 -8.22
CA LEU A 74 -10.12 -23.43 -7.35
C LEU A 74 -10.40 -23.10 -5.88
N ALA A 75 -11.35 -22.20 -5.62
CA ALA A 75 -11.71 -21.74 -4.29
C ALA A 75 -13.13 -22.15 -3.86
N ALA A 76 -13.75 -23.13 -4.55
CA ALA A 76 -15.12 -23.58 -4.26
C ALA A 76 -15.35 -24.03 -2.79
N HIS A 77 -14.27 -24.39 -2.08
CA HIS A 77 -14.31 -24.83 -0.68
C HIS A 77 -14.00 -23.73 0.34
N GLU A 78 -13.79 -22.48 -0.08
CA GLU A 78 -13.59 -21.34 0.81
C GLU A 78 -14.78 -21.24 1.79
N PRO A 79 -14.58 -21.34 3.12
CA PRO A 79 -15.68 -21.39 4.08
C PRO A 79 -16.43 -20.06 4.26
N HIS A 80 -15.79 -18.92 4.00
CA HIS A 80 -16.38 -17.60 4.23
C HIS A 80 -17.17 -17.09 3.00
N GLN A 81 -18.46 -16.80 3.17
CA GLN A 81 -19.33 -16.37 2.07
C GLN A 81 -18.83 -15.08 1.41
N GLU A 82 -18.42 -14.09 2.18
CA GLU A 82 -17.93 -12.80 1.66
C GLU A 82 -16.67 -12.99 0.79
N VAL A 83 -15.82 -13.95 1.13
CA VAL A 83 -14.63 -14.30 0.35
C VAL A 83 -15.02 -15.08 -0.90
N ARG A 84 -15.93 -16.06 -0.80
CA ARG A 84 -16.47 -16.76 -1.98
C ARG A 84 -17.07 -15.78 -3.00
N ASP A 85 -17.92 -14.85 -2.55
CA ASP A 85 -18.56 -13.87 -3.43
C ASP A 85 -17.53 -13.02 -4.17
N LEU A 86 -16.43 -12.64 -3.49
CA LEU A 86 -15.30 -11.94 -4.10
C LEU A 86 -14.60 -12.80 -5.17
N LEU A 87 -14.31 -14.05 -4.85
CA LEU A 87 -13.59 -14.97 -5.76
C LEU A 87 -14.44 -15.33 -6.98
N ASP A 88 -15.73 -15.60 -6.79
CA ASP A 88 -16.72 -15.85 -7.85
C ASP A 88 -16.88 -14.64 -8.79
N ALA A 89 -16.72 -13.42 -8.25
CA ALA A 89 -16.73 -12.18 -9.03
C ALA A 89 -15.40 -11.85 -9.73
N SER A 90 -14.38 -12.71 -9.62
CA SER A 90 -13.02 -12.45 -10.11
C SER A 90 -12.46 -13.47 -11.11
N PRO A 91 -13.26 -14.03 -12.06
CA PRO A 91 -12.73 -14.96 -13.05
C PRO A 91 -11.77 -14.26 -14.03
N GLY A 92 -10.78 -15.00 -14.53
CA GLY A 92 -9.83 -14.50 -15.53
C GLY A 92 -8.66 -13.75 -14.90
N VAL A 93 -8.25 -12.64 -15.52
CA VAL A 93 -6.98 -11.96 -15.20
C VAL A 93 -7.08 -11.10 -13.94
N ASN A 94 -6.30 -11.48 -12.94
CA ASN A 94 -6.10 -10.78 -11.67
C ASN A 94 -4.64 -10.36 -11.50
N LEU A 95 -4.34 -9.52 -10.49
CA LEU A 95 -2.98 -9.07 -10.22
C LEU A 95 -2.32 -9.97 -9.17
N GLY A 96 -1.28 -10.68 -9.55
CA GLY A 96 -0.41 -11.40 -8.61
C GLY A 96 0.82 -10.59 -8.26
N MET A 97 1.25 -10.69 -7.01
CA MET A 97 2.49 -10.15 -6.50
C MET A 97 3.29 -11.29 -5.86
N ASP A 98 4.59 -11.41 -6.16
CA ASP A 98 5.45 -12.43 -5.57
C ASP A 98 5.27 -12.49 -4.04
N TYR A 99 4.97 -13.67 -3.53
CA TYR A 99 4.90 -13.90 -2.09
C TYR A 99 6.32 -13.90 -1.51
N LEU A 100 6.60 -13.03 -0.53
CA LEU A 100 7.90 -12.93 0.13
C LEU A 100 7.95 -13.86 1.36
N PRO A 101 8.54 -15.07 1.29
CA PRO A 101 8.41 -16.04 2.37
C PRO A 101 9.16 -15.58 3.62
N GLY A 102 8.48 -15.57 4.76
CA GLY A 102 9.05 -15.13 6.04
C GLY A 102 9.29 -13.62 6.15
N ALA A 103 8.75 -12.81 5.23
CA ALA A 103 8.74 -11.37 5.37
C ALA A 103 7.97 -10.95 6.63
N ARG A 104 8.36 -9.81 7.21
CA ARG A 104 7.73 -9.26 8.42
C ARG A 104 7.32 -7.82 8.18
N ASP A 105 6.10 -7.47 8.58
CA ASP A 105 5.61 -6.10 8.50
C ASP A 105 6.54 -5.10 9.21
N PHE A 106 6.73 -3.96 8.56
CA PHE A 106 7.45 -2.82 9.12
C PHE A 106 6.52 -2.01 10.03
N THR A 107 6.27 -2.54 11.23
CA THR A 107 5.45 -1.90 12.26
C THR A 107 6.22 -0.79 13.02
N PRO A 108 5.55 0.10 13.77
CA PRO A 108 6.22 1.06 14.65
C PRO A 108 7.27 0.43 15.56
N LYS A 109 6.96 -0.76 16.09
CA LYS A 109 7.87 -1.54 16.95
C LYS A 109 9.08 -2.06 16.15
N ALA A 110 8.87 -2.55 14.92
CA ALA A 110 9.98 -2.98 14.07
C ALA A 110 10.90 -1.81 13.72
N ALA A 111 10.34 -0.62 13.50
CA ALA A 111 11.10 0.60 13.23
C ALA A 111 12.02 1.01 14.40
N GLU A 112 11.75 0.61 15.64
CA GLU A 112 12.61 0.95 16.79
C GLU A 112 14.02 0.39 16.66
N SER A 113 14.17 -0.80 16.07
CA SER A 113 15.45 -1.50 15.93
C SER A 113 15.94 -1.61 14.49
N PHE A 114 15.06 -1.48 13.50
CA PHE A 114 15.43 -1.53 12.09
C PHE A 114 15.97 -0.17 11.62
N ALA A 115 17.25 -0.13 11.23
CA ALA A 115 17.88 1.05 10.67
C ALA A 115 17.56 1.18 9.17
N VAL A 116 17.17 2.38 8.76
CA VAL A 116 16.96 2.75 7.36
C VAL A 116 17.90 3.91 7.08
N ASP A 117 18.66 3.81 6.00
CA ASP A 117 19.53 4.89 5.53
C ASP A 117 18.69 6.11 5.11
N PRO A 118 19.11 7.35 5.44
CA PRO A 118 18.40 8.57 5.05
C PRO A 118 18.09 8.69 3.55
N LEU A 119 18.99 8.25 2.66
CA LEU A 119 18.75 8.28 1.22
C LEU A 119 17.76 7.19 0.81
N GLU A 120 17.84 5.99 1.39
CA GLU A 120 16.83 4.94 1.17
C GLU A 120 15.43 5.42 1.59
N ALA A 121 15.30 6.03 2.77
CA ALA A 121 14.05 6.63 3.22
C ALA A 121 13.60 7.76 2.29
N GLY A 122 14.53 8.62 1.85
CA GLY A 122 14.28 9.70 0.89
C GLY A 122 13.71 9.20 -0.42
N ARG A 123 14.24 8.12 -0.99
CA ARG A 123 13.78 7.53 -2.26
C ARG A 123 12.37 6.96 -2.18
N ILE A 124 12.02 6.31 -1.06
CA ILE A 124 10.66 5.78 -0.84
C ILE A 124 9.67 6.94 -0.68
N VAL A 125 9.98 7.91 0.19
CA VAL A 125 9.14 9.11 0.39
C VAL A 125 8.97 9.89 -0.92
N TRP A 126 10.04 10.00 -1.70
CA TRP A 126 10.01 10.67 -3.00
C TRP A 126 9.06 9.96 -3.98
N LEU A 127 9.11 8.62 -4.06
CA LEU A 127 8.18 7.84 -4.90
C LEU A 127 6.73 8.05 -4.45
N ASP A 128 6.48 7.99 -3.15
CA ASP A 128 5.13 8.19 -2.61
C ASP A 128 4.63 9.62 -2.88
N ALA A 129 5.51 10.64 -2.83
CA ALA A 129 5.16 12.01 -3.16
C ALA A 129 4.92 12.21 -4.67
N LEU A 130 5.74 11.64 -5.54
CA LEU A 130 5.52 11.62 -6.99
C LEU A 130 4.17 10.97 -7.32
N THR A 131 3.84 9.86 -6.68
CA THR A 131 2.61 9.09 -6.95
C THR A 131 1.42 9.50 -6.09
N ALA A 132 1.55 10.56 -5.27
CA ALA A 132 0.50 11.01 -4.35
C ALA A 132 -0.03 9.92 -3.41
N ASN A 133 0.83 8.99 -2.99
CA ASN A 133 0.53 7.93 -2.03
C ASN A 133 0.65 8.44 -0.59
N VAL A 134 -0.43 8.99 -0.06
CA VAL A 134 -0.49 9.49 1.34
C VAL A 134 -0.82 8.40 2.37
N ASP A 135 -1.06 7.17 1.92
CA ASP A 135 -1.50 6.05 2.78
C ASP A 135 -0.34 5.41 3.57
N ARG A 136 0.91 5.61 3.10
CA ARG A 136 2.12 5.10 3.77
C ARG A 136 2.41 5.83 5.08
N THR A 137 1.74 5.41 6.14
CA THR A 137 1.77 6.05 7.45
C THR A 137 2.45 5.19 8.50
N VAL A 138 2.75 5.77 9.66
CA VAL A 138 3.34 5.04 10.80
C VAL A 138 2.49 3.82 11.23
N HIS A 139 1.16 3.91 11.09
CA HIS A 139 0.21 2.87 11.52
C HIS A 139 -0.16 1.89 10.39
N SER A 140 0.00 2.31 9.13
CA SER A 140 -0.18 1.49 7.93
C SER A 140 0.99 1.73 6.99
N SER A 141 2.11 1.06 7.26
CA SER A 141 3.36 1.38 6.55
C SER A 141 3.42 0.78 5.16
N ASN A 142 2.63 -0.25 4.86
CA ASN A 142 2.68 -1.00 3.59
C ASN A 142 4.13 -1.34 3.16
N LEU A 143 4.99 -1.60 4.15
CA LEU A 143 6.40 -1.92 3.99
C LEU A 143 6.66 -3.25 4.69
N MET A 144 7.51 -4.09 4.09
CA MET A 144 7.96 -5.34 4.67
C MET A 144 9.47 -5.36 4.85
N ILE A 145 9.95 -6.12 5.82
CA ILE A 145 11.35 -6.44 6.03
C ILE A 145 11.60 -7.85 5.47
N TRP A 146 12.50 -7.98 4.50
CA TRP A 146 12.85 -9.28 3.88
C TRP A 146 14.28 -9.30 3.29
N PRO A 147 15.01 -10.44 3.36
CA PRO A 147 14.69 -11.64 4.15
C PRO A 147 14.99 -11.42 5.63
N THR A 148 14.21 -12.06 6.50
CA THR A 148 14.38 -11.94 7.97
C THR A 148 15.27 -13.03 8.57
N LEU A 149 15.55 -14.09 7.81
CA LEU A 149 16.28 -15.28 8.25
C LEU A 149 17.76 -15.22 7.79
N GLY A 150 18.58 -14.51 8.56
CA GLY A 150 20.00 -14.78 8.87
C GLY A 150 21.08 -14.93 7.80
N THR A 151 20.78 -15.22 6.54
CA THR A 151 21.79 -15.48 5.50
C THR A 151 22.11 -14.25 4.64
N VAL A 152 21.16 -13.31 4.56
CA VAL A 152 21.27 -12.05 3.82
C VAL A 152 20.74 -10.93 4.71
N PRO A 153 21.37 -9.74 4.74
CA PRO A 153 20.85 -8.61 5.50
C PRO A 153 19.41 -8.27 5.08
N PRO A 154 18.47 -8.14 6.03
CA PRO A 154 17.11 -7.74 5.72
C PRO A 154 17.07 -6.35 5.08
N ARG A 155 16.19 -6.17 4.10
CA ARG A 155 15.94 -4.90 3.44
C ARG A 155 14.47 -4.51 3.55
N LEU A 156 14.16 -3.22 3.36
CA LEU A 156 12.79 -2.79 3.17
C LEU A 156 12.31 -3.11 1.76
N TRP A 157 11.08 -3.61 1.68
CA TRP A 157 10.33 -3.89 0.47
C TRP A 157 9.02 -3.11 0.53
N LEU A 158 8.68 -2.46 -0.58
CA LEU A 158 7.41 -1.77 -0.76
C LEU A 158 6.36 -2.81 -1.14
N ILE A 159 5.17 -2.66 -0.57
CA ILE A 159 3.96 -3.37 -0.97
C ILE A 159 2.82 -2.35 -1.00
N ASP A 160 1.69 -2.77 -1.57
CA ASP A 160 0.39 -2.14 -1.47
C ASP A 160 0.37 -0.62 -1.76
N HIS A 161 0.28 -0.33 -3.06
CA HIS A 161 0.11 1.00 -3.63
C HIS A 161 -1.32 1.24 -4.13
N GLY A 162 -2.30 0.42 -3.73
CA GLY A 162 -3.68 0.53 -4.21
C GLY A 162 -4.38 1.86 -3.88
N ALA A 163 -3.88 2.59 -2.88
CA ALA A 163 -4.35 3.93 -2.49
C ALA A 163 -3.52 5.09 -3.09
N ALA A 164 -2.50 4.79 -3.91
CA ALA A 164 -1.71 5.78 -4.62
C ALA A 164 -2.49 6.38 -5.81
N LEU A 165 -1.86 7.33 -6.50
CA LEU A 165 -2.38 8.01 -7.68
C LEU A 165 -3.72 8.71 -7.46
N VAL A 166 -3.95 9.28 -6.27
CA VAL A 166 -5.23 9.90 -5.86
C VAL A 166 -5.83 10.86 -6.91
N PHE A 167 -5.00 11.47 -7.76
CA PHE A 167 -5.43 12.30 -8.88
C PHE A 167 -6.30 11.57 -9.91
N HIS A 168 -6.15 10.26 -10.11
CA HIS A 168 -6.89 9.47 -11.10
C HIS A 168 -8.38 9.25 -10.74
N HIS A 169 -8.79 9.70 -9.56
CA HIS A 169 -10.20 9.79 -9.18
C HIS A 169 -10.81 11.13 -9.55
N ARG A 170 -10.00 12.14 -9.87
CA ARG A 170 -10.37 13.55 -10.05
C ARG A 170 -9.44 14.28 -11.02
N TRP A 171 -9.28 13.76 -12.23
CA TRP A 171 -8.40 14.28 -13.28
C TRP A 171 -8.52 15.81 -13.45
N ASP A 172 -9.74 16.32 -13.62
CA ASP A 172 -10.01 17.74 -13.93
C ASP A 172 -9.60 18.74 -12.82
N THR A 173 -9.43 18.26 -11.58
CA THR A 173 -9.17 19.12 -10.41
C THR A 173 -7.82 18.86 -9.78
N SER A 174 -7.04 17.94 -10.35
CA SER A 174 -5.73 17.61 -9.82
C SER A 174 -4.63 18.42 -10.51
N ALA A 175 -3.85 19.13 -9.72
CA ALA A 175 -2.71 19.90 -10.21
C ALA A 175 -1.42 19.07 -10.04
N PRO A 176 -0.62 18.86 -11.11
CA PRO A 176 0.63 18.09 -11.03
C PRO A 176 1.64 18.63 -10.02
N ASP A 177 1.64 19.93 -9.74
CA ASP A 177 2.52 20.60 -8.77
C ASP A 177 2.00 20.54 -7.33
N LYS A 178 0.83 19.95 -7.07
CA LYS A 178 0.24 19.88 -5.74
C LYS A 178 1.12 19.12 -4.75
N ALA A 179 1.46 19.79 -3.64
CA ALA A 179 2.06 19.18 -2.47
C ALA A 179 1.01 18.45 -1.61
N TYR A 180 1.39 17.30 -1.06
CA TYR A 180 0.59 16.53 -0.12
C TYR A 180 1.29 16.47 1.25
N ASP A 181 0.52 16.28 2.32
CA ASP A 181 1.06 16.20 3.68
C ASP A 181 1.66 14.81 3.94
N PHE A 182 2.98 14.76 4.12
CA PHE A 182 3.77 13.56 4.44
C PHE A 182 4.33 13.56 5.87
N ARG A 183 3.88 14.46 6.74
CA ARG A 183 4.42 14.58 8.12
C ARG A 183 4.28 13.29 8.93
N HIS A 184 3.25 12.49 8.65
CA HIS A 184 2.98 11.21 9.31
C HIS A 184 3.51 9.98 8.55
N HIS A 185 4.40 10.20 7.56
CA HIS A 185 4.95 9.12 6.76
C HIS A 185 5.73 8.10 7.61
N ALA A 186 5.59 6.81 7.32
CA ALA A 186 6.22 5.72 8.09
C ALA A 186 7.74 5.87 8.27
N LEU A 187 8.39 6.48 7.28
CA LEU A 187 9.84 6.70 7.24
C LEU A 187 10.30 8.10 7.70
N GLY A 188 9.38 8.99 8.11
CA GLY A 188 9.74 10.37 8.48
C GLY A 188 10.79 10.45 9.59
N ARG A 189 10.73 9.52 10.56
CA ARG A 189 11.68 9.45 11.69
C ARG A 189 13.12 9.09 11.31
N TYR A 190 13.38 8.69 10.07
CA TYR A 190 14.72 8.33 9.58
C TYR A 190 15.46 9.51 8.94
N GLY A 191 14.87 10.71 8.98
CA GLY A 191 15.45 11.91 8.37
C GLY A 191 15.64 11.75 6.85
N PRO A 192 14.55 11.45 6.10
CA PRO A 192 14.65 11.15 4.68
C PRO A 192 15.31 12.29 3.87
N ASP A 193 16.37 11.98 3.13
CA ASP A 193 17.05 12.92 2.24
C ASP A 193 16.32 12.97 0.89
N VAL A 194 15.16 13.63 0.88
CA VAL A 194 14.31 13.73 -0.31
C VAL A 194 14.94 14.58 -1.42
N ARG A 195 15.89 15.46 -1.10
CA ARG A 195 16.57 16.30 -2.10
C ARG A 195 17.60 15.50 -2.86
N ALA A 196 18.39 14.68 -2.17
CA ALA A 196 19.29 13.74 -2.84
C ALA A 196 18.51 12.70 -3.65
N ALA A 197 17.39 12.20 -3.11
CA ALA A 197 16.51 11.31 -3.85
C ALA A 197 15.94 11.95 -5.13
N ASP A 198 15.50 13.22 -5.08
CA ASP A 198 15.00 13.94 -6.26
C ASP A 198 16.07 14.11 -7.33
N ALA A 199 17.29 14.50 -6.94
CA ALA A 199 18.42 14.63 -7.85
C ALA A 199 18.79 13.29 -8.51
N GLU A 200 18.61 12.16 -7.81
CA GLU A 200 18.86 10.81 -8.36
C GLU A 200 17.72 10.31 -9.26
N LEU A 201 16.46 10.48 -8.82
CA LEU A 201 15.32 9.76 -9.39
C LEU A 201 14.54 10.59 -10.44
N ALA A 202 14.41 11.90 -10.26
CA ALA A 202 13.62 12.73 -11.19
C ALA A 202 14.10 12.63 -12.65
N PRO A 203 15.42 12.68 -12.96
CA PRO A 203 15.89 12.54 -14.34
C PRO A 203 15.64 11.16 -14.96
N ARG A 204 15.34 10.14 -14.15
CA ARG A 204 15.09 8.76 -14.60
C ARG A 204 13.62 8.53 -14.98
N VAL A 205 12.70 9.38 -14.51
CA VAL A 205 11.27 9.29 -14.85
C VAL A 205 11.01 10.02 -16.16
N THR A 206 11.32 9.35 -17.27
CA THR A 206 11.09 9.88 -18.62
C THR A 206 9.71 9.48 -19.14
N PRO A 207 9.15 10.19 -20.14
CA PRO A 207 7.95 9.76 -20.83
C PRO A 207 8.06 8.34 -21.40
N GLU A 208 9.24 7.92 -21.84
CA GLU A 208 9.50 6.58 -22.37
C GLU A 208 9.36 5.52 -21.27
N LEU A 209 9.92 5.76 -20.08
CA LEU A 209 9.73 4.88 -18.93
C LEU A 209 8.26 4.82 -18.50
N LEU A 210 7.59 5.97 -18.45
CA LEU A 210 6.18 6.02 -18.08
C LEU A 210 5.31 5.25 -19.09
N ARG A 211 5.57 5.38 -20.40
CA ARG A 211 4.87 4.60 -21.42
C ARG A 211 5.11 3.10 -21.26
N SER A 212 6.35 2.67 -20.97
CA SER A 212 6.63 1.24 -20.78
C SER A 212 5.95 0.69 -19.53
N VAL A 213 5.96 1.43 -18.42
CA VAL A 213 5.24 1.06 -17.18
C VAL A 213 3.74 1.00 -17.43
N LEU A 214 3.18 2.02 -18.10
CA LEU A 214 1.76 2.05 -18.37
C LEU A 214 1.35 0.93 -19.30
N ALA A 215 2.15 0.55 -20.31
CA ALA A 215 1.85 -0.55 -21.23
C ALA A 215 1.64 -1.92 -20.53
N GLU A 216 2.15 -2.08 -19.30
CA GLU A 216 1.96 -3.29 -18.52
C GLU A 216 0.53 -3.44 -17.97
N VAL A 217 -0.21 -2.34 -17.80
CA VAL A 217 -1.58 -2.40 -17.28
C VAL A 217 -2.51 -3.03 -18.33
N PRO A 218 -3.30 -4.08 -18.03
CA PRO A 218 -4.26 -4.65 -18.97
C PRO A 218 -5.33 -3.66 -19.46
N ASP A 219 -5.67 -3.71 -20.75
CA ASP A 219 -6.72 -2.86 -21.36
C ASP A 219 -8.06 -2.98 -20.63
N ALA A 220 -8.43 -4.19 -20.22
CA ALA A 220 -9.67 -4.46 -19.48
C ALA A 220 -9.74 -3.69 -18.14
N TRP A 221 -8.60 -3.31 -17.57
CA TRP A 221 -8.56 -2.53 -16.33
C TRP A 221 -8.70 -1.02 -16.56
N LEU A 222 -8.50 -0.57 -17.80
CA LEU A 222 -8.59 0.82 -18.25
C LEU A 222 -9.87 1.12 -19.04
N ALA A 223 -10.59 0.08 -19.48
CA ALA A 223 -11.82 0.21 -20.25
C ALA A 223 -12.94 0.91 -19.47
N ASP A 224 -13.73 1.71 -20.20
CA ASP A 224 -14.91 2.45 -19.71
C ASP A 224 -14.61 3.48 -18.61
N GLU A 225 -13.37 3.97 -18.52
CA GLU A 225 -13.03 5.06 -17.62
C GLU A 225 -13.72 6.36 -18.05
N PRO A 226 -14.55 6.99 -17.19
CA PRO A 226 -15.24 8.22 -17.53
C PRO A 226 -14.28 9.35 -17.90
N GLY A 227 -14.57 10.03 -19.01
CA GLY A 227 -13.77 11.16 -19.49
C GLY A 227 -12.70 10.79 -20.53
N PHE A 228 -12.54 9.50 -20.86
CA PHE A 228 -11.58 9.03 -21.87
C PHE A 228 -12.29 8.15 -22.91
N ALA A 229 -11.86 8.24 -24.16
CA ALA A 229 -12.41 7.46 -25.26
C ALA A 229 -11.96 5.99 -25.25
N GLY A 230 -10.89 5.66 -24.51
CA GLY A 230 -10.42 4.30 -24.33
C GLY A 230 -9.08 4.19 -23.61
N PRO A 231 -8.55 2.96 -23.46
CA PRO A 231 -7.33 2.67 -22.72
C PRO A 231 -6.12 3.52 -23.14
N GLU A 232 -5.89 3.71 -24.44
CA GLU A 232 -4.73 4.47 -24.92
C GLU A 232 -4.76 5.95 -24.55
N GLU A 233 -5.93 6.59 -24.59
CA GLU A 233 -6.07 8.00 -24.16
C GLU A 233 -5.83 8.12 -22.66
N LEU A 234 -6.33 7.16 -21.87
CA LEU A 234 -6.10 7.11 -20.43
C LEU A 234 -4.61 6.88 -20.10
N ARG A 235 -3.92 5.98 -20.80
CA ARG A 235 -2.46 5.78 -20.64
C ARG A 235 -1.71 7.08 -20.93
N ALA A 236 -2.06 7.78 -22.01
CA ALA A 236 -1.45 9.07 -22.35
C ALA A 236 -1.67 10.10 -21.24
N ALA A 237 -2.87 10.17 -20.66
CA ALA A 237 -3.18 11.06 -19.54
C ALA A 237 -2.35 10.75 -18.29
N TYR A 238 -2.12 9.48 -17.95
CA TYR A 238 -1.21 9.10 -16.87
C TYR A 238 0.24 9.54 -17.16
N VAL A 239 0.72 9.30 -18.38
CA VAL A 239 2.08 9.70 -18.79
C VAL A 239 2.23 11.21 -18.68
N ASP A 240 1.30 11.98 -19.24
CA ASP A 240 1.34 13.44 -19.22
C ASP A 240 1.30 14.00 -17.79
N TYR A 241 0.42 13.46 -16.94
CA TYR A 241 0.29 13.89 -15.55
C TYR A 241 1.57 13.59 -14.75
N LEU A 242 2.10 12.37 -14.82
CA LEU A 242 3.29 11.97 -14.07
C LEU A 242 4.55 12.68 -14.59
N ALA A 243 4.67 12.90 -15.91
CA ALA A 243 5.75 13.68 -16.50
C ALA A 243 5.70 15.15 -16.06
N ALA A 244 4.52 15.76 -16.07
CA ALA A 244 4.35 17.13 -15.56
C ALA A 244 4.65 17.21 -14.06
N ARG A 245 4.23 16.21 -13.29
CA ARG A 245 4.47 16.15 -11.85
C ARG A 245 5.94 16.02 -11.52
N VAL A 246 6.69 15.10 -12.16
CA VAL A 246 8.13 14.98 -11.90
C VAL A 246 8.90 16.25 -12.31
N ALA A 247 8.50 16.92 -13.40
CA ALA A 247 9.08 18.20 -13.79
C ALA A 247 8.82 19.33 -12.76
N ALA A 248 7.75 19.21 -11.98
CA ALA A 248 7.38 20.13 -10.91
C ALA A 248 7.89 19.71 -9.52
N SER A 249 8.86 18.78 -9.42
CA SER A 249 9.29 18.20 -8.13
C SER A 249 9.59 19.23 -7.05
N ALA A 250 10.31 20.30 -7.41
CA ALA A 250 10.66 21.39 -6.52
C ALA A 250 9.47 22.03 -5.79
N ALA A 251 8.24 21.94 -6.34
CA ALA A 251 7.02 22.51 -5.76
C ALA A 251 6.34 21.59 -4.73
N TRP A 252 6.52 20.27 -4.82
CA TRP A 252 5.80 19.30 -3.98
C TRP A 252 6.69 18.44 -3.09
N LEU A 253 8.02 18.50 -3.21
CA LEU A 253 8.93 17.71 -2.38
C LEU A 253 8.64 17.92 -0.88
N PRO A 254 8.32 16.86 -0.12
CA PRO A 254 8.07 16.98 1.30
C PRO A 254 9.39 17.16 2.05
N THR A 255 9.60 18.31 2.68
CA THR A 255 10.83 18.60 3.44
C THR A 255 10.62 18.67 4.96
N ASP A 256 9.37 18.57 5.42
CA ASP A 256 9.02 18.66 6.83
C ASP A 256 8.64 17.28 7.38
N PHE A 257 9.46 16.77 8.30
CA PHE A 257 9.25 15.50 8.99
C PHE A 257 9.39 15.72 10.49
N PRO A 258 8.26 15.90 11.21
CA PRO A 258 8.29 16.22 12.62
C PRO A 258 9.00 15.15 13.44
N GLY A 259 9.70 15.58 14.50
CA GLY A 259 10.35 14.67 15.42
C GLY A 259 9.36 13.79 16.18
N ARG A 260 9.84 12.70 16.80
CA ARG A 260 8.98 11.77 17.57
C ARG A 260 8.13 12.48 18.63
N ALA A 261 8.72 13.43 19.36
CA ALA A 261 8.02 14.19 20.40
C ALA A 261 6.91 15.08 19.82
N GLU A 262 7.13 15.66 18.65
CA GLU A 262 6.16 16.51 17.96
C GLU A 262 4.98 15.69 17.45
N LEU A 263 5.25 14.54 16.80
CA LEU A 263 4.21 13.61 16.35
C LEU A 263 3.37 13.09 17.53
N ALA A 264 4.01 12.67 18.63
CA ALA A 264 3.30 12.21 19.82
C ALA A 264 2.41 13.32 20.44
N ALA A 265 2.91 14.56 20.46
CA ALA A 265 2.14 15.71 20.93
C ALA A 265 0.96 16.04 19.99
N GLU A 266 1.12 15.88 18.68
CA GLU A 266 0.03 16.03 17.71
C GLU A 266 -1.04 14.94 17.85
N GLU A 267 -0.64 13.68 17.99
CA GLU A 267 -1.55 12.55 18.21
C GLU A 267 -2.33 12.72 19.52
N ALA A 268 -1.66 13.10 20.62
CA ALA A 268 -2.32 13.40 21.88
C ALA A 268 -3.35 14.53 21.75
N ARG A 269 -3.00 15.62 21.03
CA ARG A 269 -3.93 16.71 20.73
C ARG A 269 -5.12 16.25 19.86
N ARG A 270 -4.88 15.38 18.89
CA ARG A 270 -5.94 14.81 18.03
C ARG A 270 -6.86 13.89 18.84
N ALA A 271 -6.31 12.99 19.65
CA ALA A 271 -7.06 12.11 20.53
C ALA A 271 -7.92 12.91 21.52
N ALA A 272 -7.36 13.95 22.15
CA ALA A 272 -8.09 14.84 23.04
C ALA A 272 -9.25 15.57 22.33
N ARG A 273 -9.03 16.08 21.10
CA ARG A 273 -10.10 16.69 20.29
C ARG A 273 -11.21 15.69 19.95
N THR A 274 -10.85 14.50 19.49
CA THR A 274 -11.81 13.43 19.19
C THR A 274 -12.61 13.05 20.44
N GLN A 275 -11.94 12.95 21.60
CA GLN A 275 -12.60 12.65 22.86
C GLN A 275 -13.54 13.78 23.32
N ALA A 276 -13.14 15.04 23.16
CA ALA A 276 -13.97 16.19 23.49
C ALA A 276 -15.25 16.25 22.62
N GLY A 277 -15.13 15.92 21.33
CA GLY A 277 -16.24 15.89 20.38
C GLY A 277 -17.17 14.68 20.49
N ARG A 278 -16.85 13.67 21.31
CA ARG A 278 -17.72 12.50 21.52
C ARG A 278 -18.96 12.87 22.35
N PRO A 279 -20.13 12.28 22.08
CA PRO A 279 -21.27 12.33 23.00
C PRO A 279 -20.89 11.75 24.37
N ASP A 280 -21.45 12.28 25.46
CA ASP A 280 -21.02 11.95 26.83
C ASP A 280 -21.16 10.46 27.20
N TRP A 281 -22.10 9.76 26.57
CA TRP A 281 -22.28 8.31 26.71
C TRP A 281 -21.18 7.48 26.04
N LEU A 282 -20.45 8.04 25.07
CA LEU A 282 -19.32 7.41 24.37
C LEU A 282 -17.96 7.83 24.95
N LYS A 283 -17.94 8.83 25.84
CA LYS A 283 -16.74 9.28 26.57
C LYS A 283 -16.38 8.36 27.75
N ARG A 284 -17.32 7.53 28.21
CA ARG A 284 -17.18 6.62 29.35
C ARG A 284 -17.38 5.16 28.97
N VAL A 285 -16.81 4.70 27.86
CA VAL A 285 -16.75 3.26 27.60
C VAL A 285 -15.68 2.68 28.53
N PRO A 286 -16.02 1.79 29.48
CA PRO A 286 -15.03 1.12 30.30
C PRO A 286 -14.09 0.30 29.42
N ASP A 287 -12.81 0.30 29.73
CA ASP A 287 -11.85 -0.59 29.10
C ASP A 287 -12.23 -2.05 29.35
N LEU A 288 -12.78 -2.73 28.34
CA LEU A 288 -13.16 -4.15 28.40
C LEU A 288 -11.93 -5.09 28.34
N HIS A 289 -10.72 -4.56 28.14
CA HIS A 289 -9.47 -5.33 28.16
C HIS A 289 -8.71 -5.22 29.49
N GLY A 290 -9.13 -4.33 30.40
CA GLY A 290 -8.69 -4.32 31.78
C GLY A 290 -9.64 -5.14 32.65
N LYS A 291 -9.29 -6.39 32.97
CA LYS A 291 -9.99 -7.15 34.02
C LYS A 291 -10.04 -6.28 35.29
N PRO A 292 -11.21 -5.96 35.87
CA PRO A 292 -11.22 -5.43 37.23
C PRO A 292 -10.64 -6.52 38.14
N ALA A 293 -9.74 -6.12 39.06
CA ALA A 293 -9.31 -7.02 40.11
C ALA A 293 -10.56 -7.43 40.91
N ALA A 294 -10.99 -8.68 40.76
CA ALA A 294 -11.97 -9.25 41.66
C ALA A 294 -11.31 -9.33 43.04
N GLU A 295 -11.69 -8.44 43.94
CA GLU A 295 -11.48 -8.67 45.37
C GLU A 295 -12.23 -9.96 45.72
N LYS A 296 -11.47 -11.01 46.05
CA LYS A 296 -12.05 -12.23 46.59
C LYS A 296 -12.50 -11.93 48.02
N ASP A 297 -13.80 -11.73 48.18
CA ASP A 297 -14.44 -11.82 49.47
C ASP A 297 -14.47 -13.30 49.90
N TRP A 298 -13.71 -13.64 50.94
CA TRP A 298 -13.66 -14.97 51.53
C TRP A 298 -14.66 -15.16 52.69
N SER A 299 -15.62 -14.25 52.88
CA SER A 299 -16.54 -14.28 54.03
C SER A 299 -17.82 -15.12 53.80
N ALA A 300 -17.69 -16.30 53.17
CA ALA A 300 -18.80 -17.24 53.06
C ALA A 300 -18.37 -18.71 53.24
N HIS A 301 -17.70 -19.02 54.35
CA HIS A 301 -17.66 -20.37 54.92
C HIS A 301 -17.51 -20.29 56.46
N LEU A 302 -18.60 -19.95 57.13
CA LEU A 302 -18.89 -20.37 58.49
C LEU A 302 -20.40 -20.62 58.58
N GLU A 303 -20.78 -21.87 58.32
CA GLU A 303 -21.68 -22.69 59.13
C GLU A 303 -21.40 -24.16 58.84
#